data_AF-A0A9P4TL95-F1
#
_entry.id   AF-A0A9P4TL95-F1
#
_cell.length_a   1.000
_cell.length_b   1.000
_cell.length_c   1.000
_cell.angle_alpha   90.00
_cell.angle_beta   90.00
_cell.angle_gamma   90.00
#
_symmetry.space_group_name_H-M   'P 1'
#
loop_
_entity.id
_entity.type
_entity.pdbx_description
1 polymer ?
#
loop_
_entity_poly.entity_id
_entity_poly.type
_entity_poly.pdbx_seq_one_letter_code
_entity_poly.pdbx_strand_id
1 'polypeptide(L)'
;MRPFAAANLVSQVQLAGRRAYATQRPSLIASRARWTPRPVQSQIALRQSFRQQSNLTPDKQQVKKGGFRFLRWTWRLTWLSAIAGLGYVGYGIYETRNPVDQPQPDPKKKTLVVLGTGWGSVSLLKKLDTENYNVVVVSPRNYFLFTPLLPSCTVGTIEHRSIMEPIRNFLRHKKAAVKYYEAEATKIDYEKRLVYINDESPIKGDVSQTQIPFDMLVVGVGAENATFGIPGVREHGLFLKEVGDAQAIRNRIMDCCETATFKDQSEEERQRLLHMVVVGGGPTGVEFAGELQDFFHSDLKKWIPEIKEKFHVTLVEALPNVLPMFSKQLIDYTEKTFAEETIDIRTKTMVKNVTDKYIEAESTGPDGKKQLERIPYGLLVWATGNAMRPLVKDLINQIPAQKDSRRGLAVNEYLVVKGADNVWAVGDCAVANYAPTAQVAAQEGAFLARMFNQMAKSEEIEAKLAELSDVQEKASSKEARNQAFDEIKDLQKRLRRMKGVNPFEYSHQGSLAYIGSEKAVADISWFSGNIASGGTITYFFWRSAYLSMCFSTRNRILVLMDWVKAKVFGRDVSRV
;
A
#
# COMPACT_ATOMS: atom_id res chain seq x y z
N MET A 1 60.98 30.90 40.82
CA MET A 1 61.34 31.77 39.67
C MET A 1 60.05 32.14 38.91
N ARG A 2 60.11 33.12 38.01
CA ARG A 2 58.97 33.81 37.34
C ARG A 2 59.42 34.27 35.93
N PRO A 3 58.56 34.83 35.04
CA PRO A 3 57.08 34.92 35.03
C PRO A 3 56.51 34.12 33.81
N PHE A 4 55.43 34.37 33.05
CA PHE A 4 54.18 35.18 32.93
C PHE A 4 53.28 34.35 31.96
N ALA A 5 51.95 34.46 31.75
CA ALA A 5 50.74 35.06 32.34
C ALA A 5 49.54 34.24 31.73
N ALA A 6 48.31 34.09 32.23
CA ALA A 6 47.35 34.93 32.98
C ALA A 6 46.67 36.04 32.14
N ALA A 7 45.33 36.19 32.07
CA ALA A 7 44.23 35.32 32.52
C ALA A 7 42.84 35.71 31.91
N ASN A 8 41.88 34.76 31.92
CA ASN A 8 40.43 34.84 32.24
C ASN A 8 39.44 35.96 31.78
N LEU A 9 38.18 35.49 31.62
CA LEU A 9 36.86 36.10 31.93
C LEU A 9 36.09 36.99 30.92
N VAL A 10 34.97 36.42 30.41
CA VAL A 10 33.55 36.86 30.55
C VAL A 10 33.04 38.22 29.99
N SER A 11 31.77 38.20 29.53
CA SER A 11 30.82 39.32 29.26
C SER A 11 31.07 40.20 28.01
N GLN A 12 30.12 40.97 27.46
CA GLN A 12 28.68 40.79 27.11
C GLN A 12 28.23 42.06 26.31
N VAL A 13 27.04 42.08 25.70
CA VAL A 13 26.14 43.28 25.60
C VAL A 13 26.47 44.47 24.63
N GLN A 14 25.52 44.74 23.69
CA GLN A 14 25.10 46.07 23.12
C GLN A 14 26.08 46.87 22.18
N LEU A 15 25.69 47.88 21.36
CA LEU A 15 24.38 48.38 20.84
C LEU A 15 24.53 49.24 19.54
N ALA A 16 23.41 49.37 18.81
CA ALA A 16 22.93 50.53 18.01
C ALA A 16 23.74 51.18 16.85
N GLY A 17 23.05 51.40 15.72
CA GLY A 17 23.42 52.35 14.65
C GLY A 17 22.19 52.90 13.91
N ARG A 18 21.99 54.23 13.97
CA ARG A 18 20.97 55.01 13.22
C ARG A 18 21.63 55.58 11.92
N ARG A 19 20.97 56.16 10.89
CA ARG A 19 19.58 56.59 10.60
C ARG A 19 19.42 56.84 9.08
N ALA A 20 18.16 56.84 8.60
CA ALA A 20 17.57 57.68 7.53
C ALA A 20 18.22 57.84 6.13
N TYR A 21 17.36 57.80 5.09
CA TYR A 21 17.54 58.48 3.81
C TYR A 21 16.23 59.19 3.41
N ALA A 22 16.33 60.27 2.62
CA ALA A 22 15.22 61.16 2.28
C ALA A 22 14.79 61.08 0.80
N THR A 23 13.58 61.58 0.51
CA THR A 23 12.93 61.54 -0.81
C THR A 23 13.12 62.82 -1.63
N GLN A 24 13.20 62.71 -2.97
CA GLN A 24 12.41 63.56 -3.88
C GLN A 24 12.43 63.05 -5.35
N ARG A 25 11.44 63.51 -6.14
CA ARG A 25 11.36 63.39 -7.62
C ARG A 25 11.81 64.70 -8.27
N PRO A 26 12.08 64.73 -9.60
CA PRO A 26 11.13 65.42 -10.49
C PRO A 26 10.89 64.71 -11.84
N SER A 27 10.13 65.31 -12.76
CA SER A 27 9.72 64.72 -14.05
C SER A 27 9.34 65.76 -15.12
N LEU A 28 9.52 65.41 -16.41
CA LEU A 28 9.18 66.18 -17.63
C LEU A 28 10.10 67.43 -17.84
N ILE A 29 10.42 67.93 -19.04
CA ILE A 29 9.71 68.10 -20.33
C ILE A 29 10.69 67.89 -21.53
N ALA A 30 10.19 67.79 -22.78
CA ALA A 30 10.97 67.55 -24.01
C ALA A 30 11.24 68.80 -24.89
N SER A 31 12.24 68.75 -25.78
CA SER A 31 12.40 69.67 -26.95
C SER A 31 13.33 69.09 -28.05
N ARG A 32 13.47 69.77 -29.20
CA ARG A 32 14.13 69.25 -30.44
C ARG A 32 15.28 70.13 -30.95
N ALA A 33 16.40 69.47 -31.27
CA ALA A 33 17.33 69.66 -32.41
C ALA A 33 17.69 71.05 -32.99
N ARG A 34 19.02 71.33 -33.09
CA ARG A 34 19.82 71.80 -34.26
C ARG A 34 21.28 72.06 -33.80
N TRP A 35 22.32 72.34 -34.60
CA TRP A 35 22.90 71.83 -35.88
C TRP A 35 23.96 72.87 -36.32
N THR A 36 25.27 72.57 -36.23
CA THR A 36 26.40 73.39 -36.75
C THR A 36 27.64 72.49 -37.03
N PRO A 37 28.65 72.90 -37.85
CA PRO A 37 29.32 71.94 -38.76
C PRO A 37 30.88 71.82 -38.74
N ARG A 38 31.36 70.65 -39.20
CA ARG A 38 32.52 70.32 -40.12
C ARG A 38 33.84 71.14 -40.08
N PRO A 39 35.02 70.49 -40.20
CA PRO A 39 35.53 69.91 -41.48
C PRO A 39 35.78 68.37 -41.40
N VAL A 40 35.87 67.55 -42.46
CA VAL A 40 36.25 67.66 -43.90
C VAL A 40 37.77 67.60 -44.18
N GLN A 41 38.38 66.40 -44.04
CA GLN A 41 39.53 65.95 -44.85
C GLN A 41 39.85 64.44 -44.69
N SER A 42 39.08 63.56 -45.35
CA SER A 42 39.44 62.12 -45.53
C SER A 42 38.59 61.35 -46.57
N GLN A 43 37.69 62.00 -47.32
CA GLN A 43 36.61 61.35 -48.09
C GLN A 43 37.03 60.58 -49.37
N ILE A 44 38.32 60.37 -49.62
CA ILE A 44 38.81 59.66 -50.82
C ILE A 44 39.17 58.19 -50.51
N ALA A 45 39.85 57.92 -49.39
CA ALA A 45 40.19 56.55 -48.99
C ALA A 45 38.97 55.66 -48.72
N LEU A 46 37.87 56.26 -48.26
CA LEU A 46 36.64 55.56 -47.85
C LEU A 46 35.68 55.21 -49.02
N ARG A 47 36.04 55.51 -50.27
CA ARG A 47 35.22 55.21 -51.47
C ARG A 47 35.70 54.02 -52.29
N GLN A 48 36.91 53.51 -52.07
CA GLN A 48 37.39 52.29 -52.74
C GLN A 48 37.01 51.02 -51.96
N SER A 49 37.09 51.03 -50.62
CA SER A 49 36.67 49.92 -49.76
C SER A 49 35.19 49.52 -49.97
N PHE A 50 34.29 50.50 -50.08
CA PHE A 50 32.85 50.25 -50.31
C PHE A 50 32.50 49.72 -51.70
N ARG A 51 33.43 49.71 -52.68
CA ARG A 51 33.17 49.21 -54.03
C ARG A 51 33.59 47.75 -54.25
N GLN A 52 34.26 47.13 -53.26
CA GLN A 52 34.69 45.72 -53.32
C GLN A 52 33.75 44.74 -52.60
N GLN A 53 32.86 45.22 -51.71
CA GLN A 53 31.84 44.38 -51.04
C GLN A 53 30.49 44.32 -51.77
N SER A 54 30.26 45.17 -52.77
CA SER A 54 28.98 45.26 -53.50
C SER A 54 28.63 44.07 -54.41
N ASN A 55 29.53 43.09 -54.58
CA ASN A 55 29.28 41.84 -55.32
C ASN A 55 29.04 40.62 -54.42
N LEU A 56 28.96 40.79 -53.10
CA LEU A 56 28.43 39.75 -52.22
C LEU A 56 26.90 39.82 -52.24
N THR A 57 26.26 38.91 -52.97
CA THR A 57 24.84 38.60 -52.76
C THR A 57 24.59 38.37 -51.26
N PRO A 58 23.49 38.89 -50.68
CA PRO A 58 23.13 38.54 -49.31
C PRO A 58 22.85 37.03 -49.28
N ASP A 59 23.79 36.27 -48.76
CA ASP A 59 23.62 34.83 -48.59
C ASP A 59 22.36 34.61 -47.75
N LYS A 60 21.46 33.78 -48.28
CA LYS A 60 20.19 33.47 -47.63
C LYS A 60 20.52 32.61 -46.43
N GLN A 61 20.82 33.24 -45.29
CA GLN A 61 21.03 32.57 -44.01
C GLN A 61 19.91 31.56 -43.79
N GLN A 62 20.22 30.30 -44.05
CA GLN A 62 19.26 29.22 -43.91
C GLN A 62 19.09 28.98 -42.41
N VAL A 63 18.14 29.70 -41.80
CA VAL A 63 17.65 29.42 -40.46
C VAL A 63 17.35 27.93 -40.39
N LYS A 64 18.22 27.17 -39.72
CA LYS A 64 18.28 25.70 -39.86
C LYS A 64 16.96 25.08 -39.40
N LYS A 65 16.08 24.74 -40.36
CA LYS A 65 14.75 24.14 -40.11
C LYS A 65 14.79 22.70 -39.56
N GLY A 66 15.90 22.29 -38.93
CA GLY A 66 16.09 20.96 -38.34
C GLY A 66 15.23 20.73 -37.10
N GLY A 67 15.26 21.66 -36.13
CA GLY A 67 14.52 21.51 -34.86
C GLY A 67 13.01 21.32 -35.06
N PHE A 68 12.42 22.01 -36.04
CA PHE A 68 10.97 21.93 -36.31
C PHE A 68 10.53 20.60 -36.95
N ARG A 69 11.44 19.84 -37.57
CA ARG A 69 11.15 18.46 -38.02
C ARG A 69 11.22 17.47 -36.87
N PHE A 70 12.23 17.58 -36.01
CA PHE A 70 12.36 16.74 -34.81
C PHE A 70 11.17 16.92 -33.86
N LEU A 71 10.83 18.18 -33.53
CA LEU A 71 9.69 18.51 -32.67
C LEU A 71 8.34 18.03 -33.24
N ARG A 72 8.17 18.03 -34.56
CA ARG A 72 6.99 17.44 -35.22
C ARG A 72 6.97 15.91 -35.17
N TRP A 73 8.13 15.26 -35.15
CA TRP A 73 8.24 13.81 -35.04
C TRP A 73 7.99 13.34 -33.60
N THR A 74 8.56 14.01 -32.60
CA THR A 74 8.26 13.73 -31.19
C THR A 74 6.80 14.00 -30.87
N TRP A 75 6.21 15.11 -31.33
CA TRP A 75 4.78 15.39 -31.18
C TRP A 75 3.89 14.30 -31.80
N ARG A 76 4.23 13.80 -33.00
CA ARG A 76 3.52 12.68 -33.63
C ARG A 76 3.66 11.39 -32.84
N LEU A 77 4.84 11.07 -32.32
CA LEU A 77 5.04 9.92 -31.44
C LEU A 77 4.21 10.05 -30.15
N THR A 78 4.19 11.21 -29.51
CA THR A 78 3.36 11.46 -28.32
C THR A 78 1.88 11.21 -28.60
N TRP A 79 1.35 11.71 -29.71
CA TRP A 79 -0.06 11.48 -30.08
C TRP A 79 -0.35 10.02 -30.45
N LEU A 80 0.56 9.34 -31.17
CA LEU A 80 0.41 7.91 -31.47
C LEU A 80 0.46 7.05 -30.19
N SER A 81 1.38 7.34 -29.27
CA SER A 81 1.45 6.69 -27.95
C SER A 81 0.22 6.97 -27.09
N ALA A 82 -0.33 8.19 -27.13
CA ALA A 82 -1.56 8.53 -26.42
C ALA A 82 -2.78 7.78 -26.99
N ILE A 83 -2.92 7.73 -28.32
CA ILE A 83 -4.01 6.99 -29.00
C ILE A 83 -3.87 5.47 -28.75
N ALA A 84 -2.66 4.91 -28.84
CA ALA A 84 -2.40 3.51 -28.53
C ALA A 84 -2.68 3.19 -27.05
N GLY A 85 -2.30 4.07 -26.13
CA GLY A 85 -2.60 3.94 -24.70
C GLY A 85 -4.10 3.99 -24.40
N LEU A 86 -4.84 4.93 -25.02
CA LEU A 86 -6.30 5.01 -24.92
C LEU A 86 -6.97 3.78 -25.53
N GLY A 87 -6.47 3.27 -26.66
CA GLY A 87 -6.95 2.03 -27.29
C GLY A 87 -6.73 0.81 -26.41
N TYR A 88 -5.54 0.68 -25.80
CA TYR A 88 -5.22 -0.40 -24.86
C TYR A 88 -6.07 -0.35 -23.60
N VAL A 89 -6.27 0.84 -23.00
CA VAL A 89 -7.15 1.02 -21.84
C VAL A 89 -8.61 0.73 -22.21
N GLY A 90 -9.07 1.20 -23.38
CA GLY A 90 -10.41 0.92 -23.90
C GLY A 90 -10.66 -0.57 -24.13
N TYR A 91 -9.70 -1.28 -24.73
CA TYR A 91 -9.75 -2.73 -24.90
C TYR A 91 -9.79 -3.47 -23.56
N GLY A 92 -8.91 -3.12 -22.61
CA GLY A 92 -8.92 -3.73 -21.27
C GLY A 92 -10.22 -3.47 -20.49
N ILE A 93 -10.85 -2.30 -20.67
CA ILE A 93 -12.19 -2.00 -20.12
C ILE A 93 -13.28 -2.83 -20.83
N TYR A 94 -13.20 -3.02 -22.15
CA TYR A 94 -14.12 -3.88 -22.89
C TYR A 94 -14.01 -5.34 -22.43
N GLU A 95 -12.80 -5.89 -22.32
CA GLU A 95 -12.53 -7.24 -21.82
C GLU A 95 -13.08 -7.40 -20.40
N THR A 96 -12.74 -6.50 -19.48
CA THR A 96 -13.22 -6.50 -18.08
C THR A 96 -14.75 -6.44 -17.96
N ARG A 97 -15.46 -5.93 -18.97
CA ARG A 97 -16.93 -5.80 -18.98
C ARG A 97 -17.64 -6.95 -19.70
N ASN A 98 -16.93 -7.78 -20.46
CA ASN A 98 -17.49 -8.85 -21.27
C ASN A 98 -16.76 -10.18 -21.00
N PRO A 99 -16.83 -10.72 -19.77
CA PRO A 99 -16.22 -12.00 -19.45
C PRO A 99 -16.86 -13.14 -20.24
N VAL A 100 -16.02 -13.98 -20.84
CA VAL A 100 -16.46 -15.20 -21.53
C VAL A 100 -17.17 -16.16 -20.58
N ASP A 101 -17.96 -17.08 -21.14
CA ASP A 101 -18.51 -18.17 -20.36
C ASP A 101 -17.46 -19.19 -19.93
N GLN A 102 -17.69 -19.75 -18.76
CA GLN A 102 -16.75 -20.60 -18.05
C GLN A 102 -17.30 -22.03 -18.02
N PRO A 103 -16.50 -23.06 -18.34
CA PRO A 103 -16.91 -24.45 -18.15
C PRO A 103 -17.23 -24.72 -16.68
N GLN A 104 -18.26 -25.55 -16.48
CA GLN A 104 -18.71 -26.00 -15.17
C GLN A 104 -17.64 -26.86 -14.47
N PRO A 105 -17.69 -26.99 -13.13
CA PRO A 105 -16.84 -27.91 -12.38
C PRO A 105 -16.90 -29.35 -12.93
N ASP A 106 -15.76 -30.02 -12.99
CA ASP A 106 -15.63 -31.41 -13.45
C ASP A 106 -15.51 -32.33 -12.22
N PRO A 107 -16.50 -33.20 -11.92
CA PRO A 107 -16.48 -34.06 -10.73
C PRO A 107 -15.26 -34.97 -10.58
N LYS A 108 -14.43 -35.15 -11.62
CA LYS A 108 -13.18 -35.91 -11.55
C LYS A 108 -11.99 -35.12 -10.98
N LYS A 109 -12.11 -33.79 -10.87
CA LYS A 109 -11.00 -32.90 -10.42
C LYS A 109 -11.06 -32.64 -8.93
N LYS A 110 -9.88 -32.55 -8.31
CA LYS A 110 -9.72 -32.23 -6.88
C LYS A 110 -10.38 -30.89 -6.54
N THR A 111 -11.10 -30.87 -5.43
CA THR A 111 -11.77 -29.70 -4.88
C THR A 111 -10.80 -28.90 -4.02
N LEU A 112 -10.49 -27.68 -4.48
CA LEU A 112 -9.58 -26.75 -3.81
C LEU A 112 -10.38 -25.65 -3.13
N VAL A 113 -10.48 -25.71 -1.80
CA VAL A 113 -11.12 -24.67 -0.99
C VAL A 113 -10.09 -23.61 -0.58
N VAL A 114 -10.39 -22.34 -0.84
CA VAL A 114 -9.56 -21.18 -0.48
C VAL A 114 -10.35 -20.27 0.47
N LEU A 115 -9.84 -20.10 1.69
CA LEU A 115 -10.46 -19.26 2.70
C LEU A 115 -9.87 -17.84 2.69
N GLY A 116 -10.73 -16.84 2.81
CA GLY A 116 -10.37 -15.43 2.83
C GLY A 116 -10.17 -14.82 1.44
N THR A 117 -10.35 -13.50 1.38
CA THR A 117 -10.21 -12.65 0.17
C THR A 117 -9.14 -11.58 0.37
N GLY A 118 -8.14 -11.89 1.19
CA GLY A 118 -6.97 -11.05 1.47
C GLY A 118 -5.79 -11.31 0.53
N TRP A 119 -4.66 -10.63 0.82
CA TRP A 119 -3.44 -10.63 0.00
C TRP A 119 -2.95 -12.02 -0.41
N GLY A 120 -2.91 -12.99 0.52
CA GLY A 120 -2.46 -14.36 0.25
C GLY A 120 -3.38 -15.08 -0.73
N SER A 121 -4.62 -15.33 -0.32
CA SER A 121 -5.66 -16.02 -1.10
C SER A 121 -5.86 -15.41 -2.49
N VAL A 122 -5.87 -14.07 -2.59
CA VAL A 122 -6.09 -13.38 -3.85
C VAL A 122 -4.84 -13.41 -4.76
N SER A 123 -3.63 -13.47 -4.20
CA SER A 123 -2.39 -13.64 -4.98
C SER A 123 -2.19 -15.08 -5.47
N LEU A 124 -2.64 -16.07 -4.68
CA LEU A 124 -2.84 -17.45 -5.12
C LEU A 124 -3.83 -17.49 -6.28
N LEU A 125 -5.07 -17.06 -6.06
CA LEU A 125 -6.12 -17.10 -7.07
C LEU A 125 -5.69 -16.36 -8.34
N LYS A 126 -4.95 -15.24 -8.26
CA LYS A 126 -4.45 -14.53 -9.45
C LYS A 126 -3.63 -15.42 -10.38
N LYS A 127 -2.70 -16.20 -9.84
CA LYS A 127 -1.74 -17.00 -10.63
C LYS A 127 -2.13 -18.49 -10.77
N LEU A 128 -3.09 -18.97 -10.00
CA LEU A 128 -3.65 -20.31 -10.13
C LEU A 128 -4.33 -20.47 -11.49
N ASP A 129 -4.05 -21.56 -12.19
CA ASP A 129 -4.80 -21.98 -13.35
C ASP A 129 -5.97 -22.86 -12.91
N THR A 130 -7.18 -22.33 -13.09
CA THR A 130 -8.44 -22.89 -12.59
C THR A 130 -8.89 -24.11 -13.37
N GLU A 131 -8.33 -24.39 -14.55
CA GLU A 131 -8.68 -25.60 -15.32
C GLU A 131 -8.26 -26.89 -14.60
N ASN A 132 -7.31 -26.81 -13.66
CA ASN A 132 -6.74 -27.94 -12.94
C ASN A 132 -7.60 -28.44 -11.76
N TYR A 133 -8.47 -27.58 -11.19
CA TYR A 133 -9.11 -27.80 -9.89
C TYR A 133 -10.55 -27.31 -9.85
N ASN A 134 -11.41 -27.97 -9.08
CA ASN A 134 -12.71 -27.42 -8.71
C ASN A 134 -12.51 -26.39 -7.59
N VAL A 135 -12.30 -25.12 -7.96
CA VAL A 135 -11.96 -24.08 -6.99
C VAL A 135 -13.21 -23.50 -6.32
N VAL A 136 -13.21 -23.51 -4.99
CA VAL A 136 -14.23 -22.89 -4.14
C VAL A 136 -13.58 -21.83 -3.25
N VAL A 137 -14.11 -20.62 -3.25
CA VAL A 137 -13.62 -19.50 -2.42
C VAL A 137 -14.68 -19.17 -1.37
N VAL A 138 -14.26 -19.02 -0.12
CA VAL A 138 -15.13 -18.68 1.02
C VAL A 138 -14.57 -17.47 1.75
N SER A 139 -15.35 -16.41 1.90
CA SER A 139 -15.00 -15.24 2.72
C SER A 139 -16.24 -14.38 2.95
N PRO A 140 -16.46 -13.81 4.15
CA PRO A 140 -17.57 -12.87 4.40
C PRO A 140 -17.37 -11.53 3.68
N ARG A 141 -16.19 -11.29 3.09
CA ARG A 141 -15.85 -10.05 2.35
C ARG A 141 -15.77 -10.30 0.85
N ASN A 142 -16.74 -9.77 0.09
CA ASN A 142 -16.85 -9.96 -1.37
C ASN A 142 -15.85 -9.18 -2.24
N TYR A 143 -14.94 -8.43 -1.63
CA TYR A 143 -13.90 -7.65 -2.29
C TYR A 143 -12.50 -7.97 -1.74
N PHE A 144 -11.50 -7.86 -2.63
CA PHE A 144 -10.12 -7.66 -2.23
C PHE A 144 -9.94 -6.20 -1.77
N LEU A 145 -9.18 -5.99 -0.69
CA LEU A 145 -8.87 -4.67 -0.15
C LEU A 145 -7.36 -4.38 -0.28
N PHE A 146 -7.01 -3.31 -0.99
CA PHE A 146 -5.63 -2.82 -1.10
C PHE A 146 -5.23 -2.04 0.16
N THR A 147 -4.99 -2.77 1.25
CA THR A 147 -4.80 -2.23 2.61
C THR A 147 -3.76 -1.10 2.79
N PRO A 148 -2.65 -0.97 2.02
CA PRO A 148 -1.69 0.13 2.23
C PRO A 148 -2.24 1.53 1.94
N LEU A 149 -3.37 1.64 1.23
CA LEU A 149 -4.04 2.92 0.96
C LEU A 149 -5.30 3.12 1.81
N LEU A 150 -5.52 2.26 2.82
CA LEU A 150 -6.62 2.41 3.78
C LEU A 150 -6.48 3.64 4.70
N PRO A 151 -5.28 4.04 5.19
CA PRO A 151 -5.13 5.28 5.97
C PRO A 151 -5.65 6.52 5.22
N SER A 152 -5.34 6.63 3.93
CA SER A 152 -5.81 7.69 3.02
C SER A 152 -7.33 7.76 2.86
N CYS A 153 -8.06 6.68 3.16
CA CYS A 153 -9.52 6.64 3.06
C CYS A 153 -10.23 7.25 4.27
N THR A 154 -9.57 7.26 5.44
CA THR A 154 -10.13 7.84 6.69
C THR A 154 -10.41 9.34 6.59
N VAL A 155 -9.68 10.04 5.71
CA VAL A 155 -9.81 11.49 5.48
C VAL A 155 -10.32 11.85 4.07
N GLY A 156 -10.51 10.88 3.18
CA GLY A 156 -10.95 11.14 1.80
C GLY A 156 -9.84 11.64 0.86
N THR A 157 -8.56 11.36 1.14
CA THR A 157 -7.47 11.51 0.14
C THR A 157 -7.66 10.50 -1.00
N ILE A 158 -8.25 9.34 -0.69
CA ILE A 158 -8.60 8.26 -1.62
C ILE A 158 -10.00 7.74 -1.26
N GLU A 159 -10.79 7.35 -2.26
CA GLU A 159 -12.08 6.72 -2.02
C GLU A 159 -11.95 5.23 -1.70
N HIS A 160 -12.72 4.76 -0.72
CA HIS A 160 -12.78 3.34 -0.35
C HIS A 160 -13.01 2.44 -1.58
N ARG A 161 -13.93 2.84 -2.47
CA ARG A 161 -14.29 2.12 -3.71
C ARG A 161 -13.15 2.05 -4.74
N SER A 162 -12.12 2.87 -4.61
CA SER A 162 -10.94 2.90 -5.48
C SER A 162 -9.89 1.87 -5.07
N ILE A 163 -9.81 1.53 -3.77
CA ILE A 163 -8.89 0.52 -3.22
C ILE A 163 -9.52 -0.88 -3.10
N MET A 164 -10.81 -1.01 -3.40
CA MET A 164 -11.56 -2.27 -3.45
C MET A 164 -11.61 -2.86 -4.87
N GLU A 165 -11.48 -4.18 -5.02
CA GLU A 165 -11.84 -4.90 -6.26
C GLU A 165 -12.80 -6.06 -5.95
N PRO A 166 -14.00 -6.12 -6.57
CA PRO A 166 -14.96 -7.20 -6.35
C PRO A 166 -14.43 -8.57 -6.79
N ILE A 167 -14.49 -9.55 -5.88
CA ILE A 167 -13.99 -10.91 -6.11
C ILE A 167 -14.76 -11.61 -7.21
N ARG A 168 -16.09 -11.42 -7.30
CA ARG A 168 -16.92 -11.97 -8.39
C ARG A 168 -16.49 -11.46 -9.78
N ASN A 169 -16.09 -10.18 -9.88
CA ASN A 169 -15.56 -9.61 -11.13
C ASN A 169 -14.24 -10.30 -11.54
N PHE A 170 -13.28 -10.33 -10.62
CA PHE A 170 -11.99 -10.99 -10.84
C PHE A 170 -12.14 -12.49 -11.18
N LEU A 171 -13.01 -13.23 -10.49
CA LEU A 171 -13.21 -14.66 -10.71
C LEU A 171 -13.93 -14.99 -12.03
N ARG A 172 -14.75 -14.10 -12.59
CA ARG A 172 -15.34 -14.28 -13.94
C ARG A 172 -14.33 -14.16 -15.09
N HIS A 173 -13.12 -13.64 -14.81
CA HIS A 173 -12.02 -13.59 -15.77
C HIS A 173 -11.05 -14.78 -15.62
N LYS A 174 -11.50 -15.88 -15.02
CA LYS A 174 -10.80 -17.16 -14.98
C LYS A 174 -11.27 -18.09 -16.10
N LYS A 175 -10.39 -18.99 -16.52
CA LYS A 175 -10.66 -19.95 -17.60
C LYS A 175 -11.76 -20.96 -17.27
N ALA A 176 -11.94 -21.29 -16.00
CA ALA A 176 -12.93 -22.25 -15.50
C ALA A 176 -13.73 -21.64 -14.33
N ALA A 177 -14.94 -22.15 -14.10
CA ALA A 177 -15.84 -21.58 -13.12
C ALA A 177 -15.30 -21.74 -11.69
N VAL A 178 -15.19 -20.62 -10.96
CA VAL A 178 -14.84 -20.61 -9.54
C VAL A 178 -16.08 -20.32 -8.71
N LYS A 179 -16.45 -21.22 -7.81
CA LYS A 179 -17.57 -21.00 -6.89
C LYS A 179 -17.13 -20.03 -5.79
N TYR A 180 -17.86 -18.93 -5.58
CA TYR A 180 -17.61 -18.01 -4.45
C TYR A 180 -18.82 -17.92 -3.52
N TYR A 181 -18.60 -18.27 -2.27
CA TYR A 181 -19.52 -18.11 -1.14
C TYR A 181 -19.14 -16.90 -0.29
N GLU A 182 -20.13 -16.05 -0.09
CA GLU A 182 -20.05 -14.85 0.74
C GLU A 182 -20.54 -15.23 2.14
N ALA A 183 -19.62 -15.79 2.93
CA ALA A 183 -19.88 -16.48 4.18
C ALA A 183 -18.61 -16.56 5.03
N GLU A 184 -18.75 -16.56 6.35
CA GLU A 184 -17.66 -16.90 7.26
C GLU A 184 -17.41 -18.42 7.25
N ALA A 185 -16.15 -18.84 7.28
CA ALA A 185 -15.79 -20.21 7.63
C ALA A 185 -15.72 -20.31 9.16
N THR A 186 -16.70 -20.96 9.79
CA THR A 186 -16.85 -21.00 11.25
C THR A 186 -16.06 -22.14 11.88
N LYS A 187 -15.86 -23.25 11.15
CA LYS A 187 -15.04 -24.39 11.56
C LYS A 187 -14.39 -25.08 10.36
N ILE A 188 -13.16 -25.56 10.56
CA ILE A 188 -12.52 -26.57 9.70
C ILE A 188 -12.53 -27.87 10.50
N ASP A 189 -13.03 -28.96 9.93
CA ASP A 189 -12.91 -30.32 10.47
C ASP A 189 -11.89 -31.05 9.59
N TYR A 190 -10.66 -31.12 10.09
CA TYR A 190 -9.51 -31.60 9.33
C TYR A 190 -9.66 -33.08 8.95
N GLU A 191 -10.03 -33.92 9.92
CA GLU A 191 -10.19 -35.37 9.75
C GLU A 191 -11.29 -35.71 8.72
N LYS A 192 -12.45 -35.04 8.77
CA LYS A 192 -13.53 -35.25 7.80
C LYS A 192 -13.34 -34.47 6.48
N ARG A 193 -12.31 -33.61 6.41
CA ARG A 193 -12.05 -32.68 5.30
C ARG A 193 -13.25 -31.82 4.92
N LEU A 194 -13.87 -31.21 5.93
CA LEU A 194 -15.03 -30.32 5.78
C LEU A 194 -14.71 -28.90 6.26
N VAL A 195 -15.14 -27.88 5.53
CA VAL A 195 -15.25 -26.50 6.03
C VAL A 195 -16.72 -26.19 6.26
N TYR A 196 -17.09 -25.85 7.49
CA TYR A 196 -18.42 -25.37 7.84
C TYR A 196 -18.48 -23.86 7.58
N ILE A 197 -19.53 -23.42 6.90
CA ILE A 197 -19.72 -22.02 6.52
C ILE A 197 -21.07 -21.48 6.99
N ASN A 198 -21.08 -20.21 7.35
CA ASN A 198 -22.25 -19.46 7.79
C ASN A 198 -22.36 -18.17 6.98
N ASP A 199 -23.47 -17.97 6.28
CA ASP A 199 -23.84 -16.68 5.72
C ASP A 199 -24.13 -15.71 6.87
N GLU A 200 -23.40 -14.58 6.90
CA GLU A 200 -23.56 -13.52 7.91
C GLU A 200 -24.55 -12.43 7.49
N SER A 201 -25.01 -12.41 6.22
CA SER A 201 -25.95 -11.43 5.67
C SER A 201 -27.18 -11.19 6.56
N PRO A 202 -27.67 -9.96 6.75
CA PRO A 202 -28.95 -9.72 7.43
C PRO A 202 -30.15 -10.30 6.66
N ILE A 203 -30.01 -10.53 5.35
CA ILE A 203 -30.99 -11.23 4.51
C ILE A 203 -30.62 -12.72 4.51
N LYS A 204 -31.49 -13.59 5.04
CA LYS A 204 -31.34 -15.05 5.00
C LYS A 204 -32.31 -15.67 4.00
N GLY A 205 -31.90 -16.76 3.36
CA GLY A 205 -32.80 -17.72 2.71
C GLY A 205 -32.95 -19.01 3.52
N ASP A 206 -33.64 -20.01 2.97
CA ASP A 206 -33.92 -21.30 3.62
C ASP A 206 -32.67 -22.07 4.08
N VAL A 207 -31.51 -21.77 3.48
CA VAL A 207 -30.20 -22.33 3.84
C VAL A 207 -29.21 -21.18 4.04
N SER A 208 -28.87 -20.90 5.29
CA SER A 208 -27.82 -19.93 5.70
C SER A 208 -26.54 -20.59 6.22
N GLN A 209 -26.56 -21.90 6.46
CA GLN A 209 -25.42 -22.69 6.95
C GLN A 209 -25.26 -23.96 6.15
N THR A 210 -24.02 -24.34 5.84
CA THR A 210 -23.70 -25.59 5.12
C THR A 210 -22.25 -26.01 5.33
N GLN A 211 -21.86 -27.17 4.79
CA GLN A 211 -20.50 -27.69 4.82
C GLN A 211 -19.98 -27.92 3.40
N ILE A 212 -18.69 -27.65 3.19
CA ILE A 212 -18.00 -27.78 1.90
C ILE A 212 -16.87 -28.82 2.06
N PRO A 213 -16.91 -29.95 1.33
CA PRO A 213 -15.82 -30.92 1.32
C PRO A 213 -14.61 -30.37 0.55
N PHE A 214 -13.39 -30.79 0.93
CA PHE A 214 -12.16 -30.42 0.24
C PHE A 214 -11.21 -31.59 0.03
N ASP A 215 -10.54 -31.61 -1.12
CA ASP A 215 -9.34 -32.41 -1.35
C ASP A 215 -8.09 -31.63 -0.92
N MET A 216 -8.12 -30.31 -1.09
CA MET A 216 -7.03 -29.37 -0.76
C MET A 216 -7.62 -28.11 -0.11
N LEU A 217 -7.00 -27.62 0.96
CA LEU A 217 -7.45 -26.42 1.70
C LEU A 217 -6.34 -25.38 1.79
N VAL A 218 -6.66 -24.12 1.51
CA VAL A 218 -5.77 -22.97 1.75
C VAL A 218 -6.40 -22.00 2.74
N VAL A 219 -5.77 -21.85 3.90
CA VAL A 219 -6.17 -20.92 4.96
C VAL A 219 -5.45 -19.58 4.75
N GLY A 220 -6.16 -18.59 4.20
CA GLY A 220 -5.68 -17.22 4.01
C GLY A 220 -6.58 -16.16 4.63
N VAL A 221 -7.16 -16.48 5.80
CA VAL A 221 -8.08 -15.61 6.57
C VAL A 221 -7.37 -14.44 7.28
N GLY A 222 -6.04 -14.47 7.36
CA GLY A 222 -5.23 -13.44 8.02
C GLY A 222 -5.51 -13.32 9.52
N ALA A 223 -5.17 -12.16 10.08
CA ALA A 223 -5.33 -11.83 11.49
C ALA A 223 -6.56 -10.94 11.77
N GLU A 224 -6.92 -10.86 13.04
CA GLU A 224 -7.79 -9.84 13.62
C GLU A 224 -6.96 -8.82 14.44
N ASN A 225 -7.60 -7.80 15.00
CA ASN A 225 -6.92 -6.71 15.72
C ASN A 225 -6.66 -7.12 17.19
N ALA A 226 -5.43 -6.94 17.67
CA ALA A 226 -5.06 -7.28 19.04
C ALA A 226 -5.23 -6.10 20.01
N THR A 227 -6.04 -6.29 21.05
CA THR A 227 -6.16 -5.34 22.17
C THR A 227 -5.16 -5.60 23.30
N PHE A 228 -4.37 -6.68 23.21
CA PHE A 228 -3.44 -7.15 24.26
C PHE A 228 -4.10 -7.39 25.64
N GLY A 229 -5.43 -7.49 25.71
CA GLY A 229 -6.17 -7.59 26.97
C GLY A 229 -6.38 -6.25 27.70
N ILE A 230 -6.05 -5.12 27.06
CA ILE A 230 -6.25 -3.77 27.61
C ILE A 230 -7.76 -3.45 27.61
N PRO A 231 -8.37 -3.08 28.76
CA PRO A 231 -9.79 -2.74 28.85
C PRO A 231 -10.16 -1.48 28.03
N GLY A 232 -11.39 -1.43 27.54
CA GLY A 232 -11.97 -0.27 26.84
C GLY A 232 -11.57 -0.11 25.37
N VAL A 233 -10.60 -0.90 24.88
CA VAL A 233 -10.09 -0.79 23.50
C VAL A 233 -11.14 -1.19 22.46
N ARG A 234 -12.02 -2.16 22.74
CA ARG A 234 -13.11 -2.55 21.81
C ARG A 234 -14.35 -1.67 21.97
N GLU A 235 -14.48 -1.05 23.13
CA GLU A 235 -15.66 -0.33 23.60
C GLU A 235 -15.63 1.15 23.20
N HIS A 236 -14.43 1.74 23.09
CA HIS A 236 -14.24 3.18 22.83
C HIS A 236 -13.25 3.49 21.70
N GLY A 237 -12.30 2.58 21.42
CA GLY A 237 -11.33 2.72 20.33
C GLY A 237 -11.90 2.29 18.97
N LEU A 238 -11.42 2.92 17.89
CA LEU A 238 -11.66 2.49 16.52
C LEU A 238 -10.41 1.80 15.97
N PHE A 239 -10.55 0.67 15.29
CA PHE A 239 -9.42 0.02 14.61
C PHE A 239 -9.17 0.65 13.23
N LEU A 240 -8.15 0.19 12.50
CA LEU A 240 -7.90 0.56 11.10
C LEU A 240 -7.40 -0.65 10.29
N LYS A 241 -8.32 -1.58 9.99
CA LYS A 241 -8.03 -2.86 9.31
C LYS A 241 -8.91 -3.09 8.06
N GLU A 242 -10.17 -2.67 8.09
CA GLU A 242 -11.18 -2.85 7.04
C GLU A 242 -11.81 -1.54 6.55
N VAL A 243 -12.63 -1.60 5.51
CA VAL A 243 -13.33 -0.42 4.92
C VAL A 243 -14.28 0.25 5.93
N GLY A 244 -15.05 -0.54 6.68
CA GLY A 244 -15.96 -0.02 7.70
C GLY A 244 -15.26 0.72 8.83
N ASP A 245 -14.04 0.29 9.20
CA ASP A 245 -13.20 0.99 10.18
C ASP A 245 -12.85 2.40 9.69
N ALA A 246 -12.42 2.53 8.43
CA ALA A 246 -12.03 3.82 7.87
C ALA A 246 -13.22 4.78 7.72
N GLN A 247 -14.42 4.27 7.40
CA GLN A 247 -15.66 5.05 7.42
C GLN A 247 -16.04 5.49 8.85
N ALA A 248 -15.92 4.61 9.84
CA ALA A 248 -16.20 4.93 11.24
C ALA A 248 -15.24 6.00 11.79
N ILE A 249 -13.96 5.93 11.44
CA ILE A 249 -12.96 6.96 11.76
C ILE A 249 -13.33 8.29 11.10
N ARG A 250 -13.63 8.29 9.79
CA ARG A 250 -14.02 9.49 9.04
C ARG A 250 -15.21 10.21 9.68
N ASN A 251 -16.27 9.46 10.01
CA ASN A 251 -17.44 10.02 10.65
C ASN A 251 -17.13 10.53 12.07
N ARG A 252 -16.33 9.79 12.87
CA ARG A 252 -15.91 10.25 14.21
C ARG A 252 -15.07 11.53 14.17
N ILE A 253 -14.19 11.72 13.18
CA ILE A 253 -13.45 12.99 13.00
C ILE A 253 -14.43 14.15 12.85
N MET A 254 -15.41 14.02 11.96
CA MET A 254 -16.40 15.08 11.72
C MET A 254 -17.35 15.28 12.92
N ASP A 255 -17.78 14.21 13.60
CA ASP A 255 -18.56 14.31 14.83
C ASP A 255 -17.81 15.06 15.94
N CYS A 256 -16.51 14.82 16.09
CA CYS A 256 -15.67 15.55 17.04
C CYS A 256 -15.59 17.05 16.70
N CYS A 257 -15.41 17.40 15.43
CA CYS A 257 -15.38 18.79 14.98
C CYS A 257 -16.73 19.50 15.22
N GLU A 258 -17.85 18.91 14.79
CA GLU A 258 -19.19 19.50 14.96
C GLU A 258 -19.66 19.55 16.43
N THR A 259 -19.22 18.61 17.27
CA THR A 259 -19.50 18.66 18.72
C THR A 259 -18.67 19.76 19.39
N ALA A 260 -17.42 19.98 18.96
CA ALA A 260 -16.58 21.04 19.50
C ALA A 260 -17.05 22.45 19.08
N THR A 261 -17.61 22.62 17.88
CA THR A 261 -18.21 23.89 17.44
C THR A 261 -19.56 24.18 18.07
N PHE A 262 -20.21 23.20 18.73
CA PHE A 262 -21.52 23.36 19.33
C PHE A 262 -21.60 24.53 20.32
N LYS A 263 -22.80 25.10 20.45
CA LYS A 263 -23.07 26.29 21.27
C LYS A 263 -22.82 26.00 22.75
N ASP A 264 -22.26 26.97 23.46
CA ASP A 264 -21.99 26.95 24.90
C ASP A 264 -21.05 25.82 25.38
N GLN A 265 -20.36 25.14 24.46
CA GLN A 265 -19.38 24.10 24.78
C GLN A 265 -18.15 24.67 25.51
N SER A 266 -17.78 24.08 26.65
CA SER A 266 -16.61 24.52 27.44
C SER A 266 -15.29 24.33 26.70
N GLU A 267 -14.29 25.12 27.06
CA GLU A 267 -12.99 25.15 26.36
C GLU A 267 -12.18 23.85 26.60
N GLU A 268 -12.30 23.24 27.78
CA GLU A 268 -11.65 21.99 28.14
C GLU A 268 -12.23 20.81 27.34
N GLU A 269 -13.55 20.75 27.17
CA GLU A 269 -14.21 19.72 26.38
C GLU A 269 -13.97 19.95 24.87
N ARG A 270 -13.83 21.20 24.42
CA ARG A 270 -13.38 21.54 23.05
C ARG A 270 -11.98 21.01 22.77
N GLN A 271 -11.04 21.26 23.68
CA GLN A 271 -9.67 20.75 23.57
C GLN A 271 -9.66 19.21 23.58
N ARG A 272 -10.43 18.56 24.46
CA ARG A 272 -10.58 17.10 24.45
C ARG A 272 -11.12 16.58 23.12
N LEU A 273 -12.25 17.11 22.64
CA LEU A 273 -12.92 16.63 21.42
C LEU A 273 -12.01 16.76 20.19
N LEU A 274 -11.18 17.81 20.14
CA LEU A 274 -10.27 18.08 19.03
C LEU A 274 -8.89 17.42 19.19
N HIS A 275 -8.67 16.67 20.28
CA HIS A 275 -7.49 15.84 20.51
C HIS A 275 -7.72 14.45 19.91
N MET A 276 -6.93 14.12 18.90
CA MET A 276 -6.96 12.85 18.17
C MET A 276 -5.76 11.99 18.59
N VAL A 277 -6.01 10.81 19.17
CA VAL A 277 -4.96 9.90 19.66
C VAL A 277 -4.85 8.69 18.75
N VAL A 278 -3.62 8.38 18.32
CA VAL A 278 -3.29 7.22 17.48
C VAL A 278 -2.36 6.29 18.27
N VAL A 279 -2.69 5.01 18.39
CA VAL A 279 -1.88 4.03 19.13
C VAL A 279 -1.24 3.06 18.15
N GLY A 280 0.09 3.07 18.09
CA GLY A 280 0.93 2.25 17.21
C GLY A 280 1.74 3.09 16.22
N GLY A 281 3.02 3.28 16.51
CA GLY A 281 4.02 3.92 15.65
C GLY A 281 4.51 3.05 14.48
N GLY A 282 3.77 2.01 14.11
CA GLY A 282 3.98 1.28 12.85
C GLY A 282 3.46 2.07 11.64
N PRO A 283 3.72 1.61 10.40
CA PRO A 283 3.33 2.33 9.18
C PRO A 283 1.86 2.76 9.16
N THR A 284 0.91 1.90 9.53
CA THR A 284 -0.53 2.22 9.54
C THR A 284 -0.88 3.42 10.42
N GLY A 285 -0.29 3.54 11.62
CA GLY A 285 -0.56 4.66 12.53
C GLY A 285 0.20 5.94 12.15
N VAL A 286 1.41 5.80 11.61
CA VAL A 286 2.21 6.94 11.09
C VAL A 286 1.57 7.51 9.83
N GLU A 287 1.17 6.68 8.87
CA GLU A 287 0.48 7.11 7.64
C GLU A 287 -0.88 7.73 7.96
N PHE A 288 -1.62 7.21 8.95
CA PHE A 288 -2.87 7.82 9.41
C PHE A 288 -2.65 9.16 10.10
N ALA A 289 -1.68 9.27 11.02
CA ALA A 289 -1.39 10.54 11.70
C ALA A 289 -0.98 11.64 10.71
N GLY A 290 -0.19 11.30 9.69
CA GLY A 290 0.19 12.22 8.60
C GLY A 290 -1.01 12.65 7.74
N GLU A 291 -1.85 11.71 7.28
CA GLU A 291 -3.07 12.02 6.50
C GLU A 291 -4.09 12.84 7.31
N LEU A 292 -4.22 12.57 8.61
CA LEU A 292 -5.09 13.32 9.53
C LEU A 292 -4.62 14.77 9.71
N GLN A 293 -3.32 14.96 9.93
CA GLN A 293 -2.73 16.29 10.04
C GLN A 293 -2.83 17.06 8.71
N ASP A 294 -2.61 16.38 7.58
CA ASP A 294 -2.79 16.96 6.25
C ASP A 294 -4.23 17.40 5.97
N PHE A 295 -5.23 16.60 6.39
CA PHE A 295 -6.65 16.94 6.25
C PHE A 295 -7.03 18.14 7.12
N PHE A 296 -6.55 18.17 8.36
CA PHE A 296 -6.73 19.34 9.22
C PHE A 296 -6.07 20.59 8.63
N HIS A 297 -4.82 20.48 8.16
CA HIS A 297 -4.05 21.60 7.63
C HIS A 297 -4.47 22.07 6.23
N SER A 298 -4.94 21.17 5.38
CA SER A 298 -5.32 21.49 3.99
C SER A 298 -6.79 21.84 3.84
N ASP A 299 -7.67 21.27 4.67
CA ASP A 299 -9.11 21.31 4.46
C ASP A 299 -9.83 21.86 5.70
N LEU A 300 -9.86 21.13 6.83
CA LEU A 300 -10.73 21.46 7.96
C LEU A 300 -10.51 22.86 8.53
N LYS A 301 -9.26 23.31 8.75
CA LYS A 301 -8.98 24.63 9.33
C LYS A 301 -9.36 25.83 8.45
N LYS A 302 -9.77 25.59 7.19
CA LYS A 302 -10.33 26.60 6.28
C LYS A 302 -11.85 26.69 6.37
N TRP A 303 -12.50 25.53 6.51
CA TRP A 303 -13.96 25.41 6.54
C TRP A 303 -14.54 25.61 7.96
N ILE A 304 -13.76 25.26 8.98
CA ILE A 304 -14.10 25.37 10.40
C ILE A 304 -12.94 26.13 11.10
N PRO A 305 -12.92 27.47 11.08
CA PRO A 305 -11.82 28.23 11.66
C PRO A 305 -11.75 28.16 13.19
N GLU A 306 -12.85 27.85 13.88
CA GLU A 306 -12.97 27.83 15.36
C GLU A 306 -12.10 26.75 16.03
N ILE A 307 -11.82 25.67 15.29
CA ILE A 307 -11.01 24.53 15.76
C ILE A 307 -9.51 24.72 15.55
N LYS A 308 -9.09 25.77 14.80
CA LYS A 308 -7.73 25.94 14.28
C LYS A 308 -6.62 25.90 15.35
N GLU A 309 -6.85 26.48 16.52
CA GLU A 309 -5.83 26.54 17.59
C GLU A 309 -5.97 25.40 18.62
N LYS A 310 -6.88 24.43 18.40
CA LYS A 310 -7.24 23.39 19.38
C LYS A 310 -7.11 21.96 18.84
N PHE A 311 -7.10 21.78 17.52
CA PHE A 311 -6.88 20.46 16.91
C PHE A 311 -5.45 19.99 17.14
N HIS A 312 -5.31 18.80 17.72
CA HIS A 312 -4.01 18.24 18.08
C HIS A 312 -3.99 16.72 17.86
N VAL A 313 -2.85 16.20 17.40
CA VAL A 313 -2.65 14.76 17.13
C VAL A 313 -1.52 14.24 18.02
N THR A 314 -1.77 13.14 18.73
CA THR A 314 -0.74 12.42 19.49
C THR A 314 -0.61 10.98 19.00
N LEU A 315 0.60 10.59 18.60
CA LEU A 315 0.97 9.23 18.25
C LEU A 315 1.67 8.54 19.44
N VAL A 316 1.04 7.51 20.00
CA VAL A 316 1.52 6.74 21.15
C VAL A 316 2.16 5.43 20.68
N GLU A 317 3.39 5.16 21.11
CA GLU A 317 4.14 3.94 20.80
C GLU A 317 4.84 3.39 22.05
N ALA A 318 4.74 2.07 22.28
CA ALA A 318 5.32 1.40 23.45
C ALA A 318 6.83 1.13 23.28
N LEU A 319 7.30 1.00 22.04
CA LEU A 319 8.71 0.88 21.68
C LEU A 319 9.45 2.23 21.78
N PRO A 320 10.80 2.25 21.76
CA PRO A 320 11.58 3.48 21.87
C PRO A 320 11.45 4.47 20.71
N ASN A 321 11.04 4.00 19.52
CA ASN A 321 11.05 4.72 18.25
C ASN A 321 9.77 4.41 17.46
N VAL A 322 9.33 5.33 16.60
CA VAL A 322 8.38 5.02 15.50
C VAL A 322 9.10 4.29 14.35
N LEU A 323 8.32 3.68 13.44
CA LEU A 323 8.81 2.97 12.25
C LEU A 323 10.02 2.03 12.49
N PRO A 324 9.97 1.12 13.47
CA PRO A 324 11.13 0.33 13.94
C PRO A 324 11.71 -0.67 12.91
N MET A 325 11.12 -0.80 11.72
CA MET A 325 11.62 -1.58 10.59
C MET A 325 12.48 -0.77 9.59
N PHE A 326 12.56 0.55 9.74
CA PHE A 326 13.35 1.44 8.89
C PHE A 326 14.72 1.75 9.53
N SER A 327 15.69 2.12 8.71
CA SER A 327 16.98 2.63 9.19
C SER A 327 16.84 3.88 10.07
N LYS A 328 17.72 4.03 11.08
CA LYS A 328 17.64 5.13 12.06
C LYS A 328 17.53 6.52 11.42
N GLN A 329 18.24 6.78 10.33
CA GLN A 329 18.16 8.06 9.62
C GLN A 329 16.73 8.42 9.16
N LEU A 330 15.92 7.42 8.81
CA LEU A 330 14.53 7.62 8.39
C LEU A 330 13.59 7.74 9.60
N ILE A 331 13.91 7.11 10.73
CA ILE A 331 13.23 7.32 12.02
C ILE A 331 13.47 8.78 12.47
N ASP A 332 14.73 9.20 12.60
CA ASP A 332 15.12 10.56 12.99
C ASP A 332 14.48 11.63 12.07
N TYR A 333 14.37 11.33 10.76
CA TYR A 333 13.69 12.20 9.78
C TYR A 333 12.16 12.23 9.94
N THR A 334 11.54 11.10 10.30
CA THR A 334 10.09 11.01 10.54
C THR A 334 9.71 11.75 11.81
N GLU A 335 10.45 11.54 12.91
CA GLU A 335 10.23 12.22 14.19
C GLU A 335 10.42 13.75 14.04
N LYS A 336 11.46 14.19 13.31
CA LYS A 336 11.63 15.62 12.97
C LYS A 336 10.47 16.15 12.13
N THR A 337 10.01 15.39 11.13
CA THR A 337 8.88 15.81 10.28
C THR A 337 7.61 15.97 11.11
N PHE A 338 7.30 15.02 11.99
CA PHE A 338 6.11 15.09 12.84
C PHE A 338 6.14 16.30 13.78
N ALA A 339 7.31 16.63 14.33
CA ALA A 339 7.51 17.87 15.10
C ALA A 339 7.35 19.15 14.25
N GLU A 340 7.77 19.16 12.98
CA GLU A 340 7.50 20.26 12.04
C GLU A 340 6.00 20.43 11.75
N GLU A 341 5.25 19.32 11.64
CA GLU A 341 3.80 19.32 11.37
C GLU A 341 2.93 19.38 12.65
N THR A 342 3.50 19.59 13.85
CA THR A 342 2.80 19.68 15.17
C THR A 342 2.09 18.39 15.64
N ILE A 343 2.60 17.22 15.25
CA ILE A 343 2.16 15.91 15.75
C ILE A 343 3.05 15.50 16.95
N ASP A 344 2.46 15.32 18.12
CA ASP A 344 3.17 14.85 19.32
C ASP A 344 3.47 13.35 19.20
N ILE A 345 4.74 12.94 19.33
CA ILE A 345 5.10 11.52 19.43
C ILE A 345 5.42 11.18 20.89
N ARG A 346 4.71 10.19 21.45
CA ARG A 346 4.95 9.60 22.76
C ARG A 346 5.48 8.17 22.61
N THR A 347 6.78 8.02 22.38
CA THR A 347 7.45 6.70 22.44
C THR A 347 7.61 6.22 23.87
N LYS A 348 7.99 4.95 24.06
CA LYS A 348 8.13 4.28 25.38
C LYS A 348 6.88 4.39 26.27
N THR A 349 5.71 4.55 25.65
CA THR A 349 4.45 4.90 26.30
C THR A 349 3.40 3.84 25.99
N MET A 350 2.99 3.10 27.02
CA MET A 350 2.13 1.92 26.89
C MET A 350 0.76 2.18 27.50
N VAL A 351 -0.29 2.16 26.68
CA VAL A 351 -1.68 2.24 27.15
C VAL A 351 -1.99 1.07 28.10
N LYS A 352 -2.70 1.35 29.19
CA LYS A 352 -3.09 0.39 30.24
C LYS A 352 -4.60 0.25 30.39
N ASN A 353 -5.34 1.30 30.06
CA ASN A 353 -6.79 1.38 30.17
C ASN A 353 -7.32 2.44 29.18
N VAL A 354 -8.54 2.26 28.70
CA VAL A 354 -9.24 3.19 27.81
C VAL A 354 -10.62 3.48 28.41
N THR A 355 -10.98 4.77 28.50
CA THR A 355 -12.33 5.23 28.85
C THR A 355 -12.98 5.94 27.66
N ASP A 356 -14.22 6.39 27.81
CA ASP A 356 -14.96 7.17 26.81
C ASP A 356 -14.35 8.56 26.52
N LYS A 357 -13.51 9.09 27.42
CA LYS A 357 -12.94 10.46 27.33
C LYS A 357 -11.42 10.55 27.37
N TYR A 358 -10.72 9.55 27.89
CA TYR A 358 -9.26 9.55 28.01
C TYR A 358 -8.67 8.13 27.99
N ILE A 359 -7.41 8.01 27.60
CA ILE A 359 -6.60 6.81 27.84
C ILE A 359 -5.72 7.00 29.08
N GLU A 360 -5.43 5.91 29.78
CA GLU A 360 -4.41 5.87 30.82
C GLU A 360 -3.18 5.15 30.27
N ALA A 361 -2.03 5.83 30.30
CA ALA A 361 -0.79 5.35 29.70
C ALA A 361 0.36 5.38 30.70
N GLU A 362 1.24 4.38 30.61
CA GLU A 362 2.50 4.32 31.37
C GLU A 362 3.64 4.74 30.44
N SER A 363 4.16 5.96 30.61
CA SER A 363 5.35 6.46 29.92
C SER A 363 6.62 6.17 30.73
N THR A 364 7.71 5.87 30.03
CA THR A 364 9.02 5.57 30.65
C THR A 364 10.01 6.70 30.35
N GLY A 365 10.36 7.47 31.39
CA GLY A 365 11.23 8.64 31.30
C GLY A 365 12.69 8.33 30.95
N PRO A 366 13.51 9.37 30.65
CA PRO A 366 14.94 9.20 30.34
C PRO A 366 15.77 8.58 31.47
N ASP A 367 15.31 8.72 32.72
CA ASP A 367 15.92 8.12 33.92
C ASP A 367 15.40 6.71 34.23
N GLY A 368 14.57 6.14 33.35
CA GLY A 368 13.96 4.81 33.50
C GLY A 368 12.77 4.77 34.46
N LYS A 369 12.36 5.89 35.08
CA LYS A 369 11.15 5.91 35.90
C LYS A 369 9.90 5.79 35.04
N LYS A 370 8.89 5.13 35.60
CA LYS A 370 7.56 4.98 35.01
C LYS A 370 6.61 6.02 35.60
N GLN A 371 5.87 6.70 34.73
CA GLN A 371 4.82 7.63 35.12
C GLN A 371 3.49 7.18 34.50
N LEU A 372 2.42 7.16 35.30
CA LEU A 372 1.07 7.04 34.77
C LEU A 372 0.57 8.43 34.38
N GLU A 373 0.17 8.60 33.13
CA GLU A 373 -0.45 9.83 32.63
C GLU A 373 -1.85 9.54 32.05
N ARG A 374 -2.68 10.58 31.99
CA ARG A 374 -4.00 10.55 31.35
C ARG A 374 -3.96 11.46 30.13
N ILE A 375 -4.28 10.90 28.98
CA ILE A 375 -4.32 11.62 27.70
C ILE A 375 -5.79 11.68 27.27
N PRO A 376 -6.45 12.86 27.36
CA PRO A 376 -7.81 13.04 26.86
C PRO A 376 -7.89 12.81 25.35
N TYR A 377 -9.07 12.48 24.82
CA TYR A 377 -9.28 12.37 23.37
C TYR A 377 -10.75 12.53 22.97
N GLY A 378 -11.01 12.87 21.70
CA GLY A 378 -12.31 12.74 21.02
C GLY A 378 -12.34 11.54 20.04
N LEU A 379 -11.22 11.32 19.35
CA LEU A 379 -10.94 10.13 18.54
C LEU A 379 -9.77 9.33 19.14
N LEU A 380 -9.95 8.02 19.25
CA LEU A 380 -8.87 7.06 19.53
C LEU A 380 -8.80 6.04 18.40
N VAL A 381 -7.68 5.97 17.68
CA VAL A 381 -7.42 4.97 16.65
C VAL A 381 -6.37 3.96 17.10
N TRP A 382 -6.75 2.69 17.13
CA TRP A 382 -5.91 1.56 17.52
C TRP A 382 -5.30 0.88 16.28
N ALA A 383 -4.10 1.31 15.91
CA ALA A 383 -3.38 0.89 14.70
C ALA A 383 -2.26 -0.13 14.99
N THR A 384 -2.34 -0.85 16.12
CA THR A 384 -1.30 -1.79 16.59
C THR A 384 -1.84 -3.18 16.90
N GLY A 385 -1.01 -4.19 16.65
CA GLY A 385 -1.22 -5.58 17.07
C GLY A 385 -2.11 -6.42 16.15
N ASN A 386 -1.58 -7.56 15.71
CA ASN A 386 -2.33 -8.63 15.05
C ASN A 386 -2.58 -9.78 16.05
N ALA A 387 -3.81 -10.31 16.07
CA ALA A 387 -4.20 -11.48 16.85
C ALA A 387 -4.73 -12.61 15.95
N MET A 388 -4.65 -13.83 16.48
CA MET A 388 -5.08 -15.06 15.79
C MET A 388 -6.60 -15.19 15.84
N ARG A 389 -7.26 -15.31 14.67
CA ARG A 389 -8.71 -15.52 14.55
C ARG A 389 -9.17 -16.82 15.22
N PRO A 390 -10.39 -16.90 15.79
CA PRO A 390 -10.93 -18.11 16.43
C PRO A 390 -10.82 -19.38 15.58
N LEU A 391 -11.15 -19.30 14.28
CA LEU A 391 -11.02 -20.42 13.33
C LEU A 391 -9.61 -21.04 13.29
N VAL A 392 -8.58 -20.18 13.32
CA VAL A 392 -7.17 -20.59 13.26
C VAL A 392 -6.75 -21.23 14.59
N LYS A 393 -7.26 -20.69 15.70
CA LYS A 393 -7.06 -21.25 17.05
C LYS A 393 -7.70 -22.63 17.21
N ASP A 394 -8.91 -22.82 16.67
CA ASP A 394 -9.57 -24.14 16.68
C ASP A 394 -8.78 -25.18 15.87
N LEU A 395 -8.34 -24.85 14.66
CA LEU A 395 -7.53 -25.76 13.84
C LEU A 395 -6.18 -26.11 14.50
N ILE A 396 -5.55 -25.17 15.20
CA ILE A 396 -4.33 -25.42 15.99
C ILE A 396 -4.58 -26.42 17.13
N ASN A 397 -5.75 -26.37 17.77
CA ASN A 397 -6.11 -27.33 18.82
C ASN A 397 -6.40 -28.74 18.27
N GLN A 398 -6.79 -28.87 17.00
CA GLN A 398 -7.06 -30.17 16.37
C GLN A 398 -5.79 -30.92 15.95
N ILE A 399 -4.71 -30.22 15.57
CA ILE A 399 -3.51 -30.83 14.97
C ILE A 399 -2.38 -30.93 16.02
N PRO A 400 -1.96 -32.13 16.47
CA PRO A 400 -0.96 -32.27 17.55
C PRO A 400 0.39 -31.61 17.28
N ALA A 401 0.82 -31.53 16.02
CA ALA A 401 2.04 -30.85 15.59
C ALA A 401 1.98 -29.31 15.71
N GLN A 402 0.80 -28.74 15.94
CA GLN A 402 0.56 -27.31 16.15
C GLN A 402 0.51 -26.88 17.62
N LYS A 403 0.63 -27.81 18.58
CA LYS A 403 0.45 -27.56 20.02
C LYS A 403 1.27 -26.38 20.59
N ASP A 404 2.44 -26.07 19.99
CA ASP A 404 3.36 -25.02 20.43
C ASP A 404 3.21 -23.70 19.63
N SER A 405 2.32 -23.70 18.64
CA SER A 405 1.98 -22.52 17.83
C SER A 405 1.24 -21.47 18.68
N ARG A 406 1.74 -20.22 18.68
CA ARG A 406 1.16 -19.09 19.46
C ARG A 406 0.76 -17.88 18.62
N ARG A 407 1.26 -17.75 17.38
CA ARG A 407 1.05 -16.57 16.52
C ARG A 407 0.14 -16.83 15.30
N GLY A 408 0.12 -18.08 14.82
CA GLY A 408 -0.61 -18.55 13.65
C GLY A 408 -0.24 -20.01 13.39
N LEU A 409 -0.70 -20.60 12.29
CA LEU A 409 -0.36 -21.97 11.89
C LEU A 409 1.12 -22.07 11.53
N ALA A 410 1.87 -22.94 12.21
CA ALA A 410 3.25 -23.24 11.84
C ALA A 410 3.27 -24.00 10.51
N VAL A 411 3.93 -23.44 9.49
CA VAL A 411 4.06 -24.04 8.16
C VAL A 411 5.48 -24.51 7.88
N ASN A 412 5.64 -25.45 6.96
CA ASN A 412 6.93 -25.79 6.37
C ASN A 412 7.32 -24.81 5.26
N GLU A 413 8.49 -25.01 4.67
CA GLU A 413 9.07 -24.26 3.55
C GLU A 413 8.30 -24.42 2.21
N TYR A 414 7.27 -25.27 2.17
CA TYR A 414 6.30 -25.38 1.07
C TYR A 414 4.92 -24.79 1.43
N LEU A 415 4.84 -24.05 2.54
CA LEU A 415 3.63 -23.43 3.10
C LEU A 415 2.54 -24.42 3.56
N VAL A 416 2.89 -25.72 3.66
CA VAL A 416 2.03 -26.77 4.21
C VAL A 416 1.96 -26.60 5.73
N VAL A 417 0.76 -26.69 6.31
CA VAL A 417 0.56 -26.68 7.77
C VAL A 417 1.21 -27.93 8.37
N LYS A 418 2.15 -27.76 9.31
CA LYS A 418 2.88 -28.89 9.91
C LYS A 418 1.89 -29.83 10.61
N GLY A 419 1.96 -31.11 10.27
CA GLY A 419 1.04 -32.15 10.75
C GLY A 419 -0.24 -32.33 9.91
N ALA A 420 -0.33 -31.70 8.74
CA ALA A 420 -1.38 -31.93 7.75
C ALA A 420 -0.78 -32.13 6.35
N ASP A 421 -1.36 -33.02 5.54
CA ASP A 421 -0.83 -33.36 4.22
C ASP A 421 -1.43 -32.51 3.08
N ASN A 422 -2.64 -31.98 3.28
CA ASN A 422 -3.45 -31.31 2.26
C ASN A 422 -3.99 -29.94 2.69
N VAL A 423 -3.37 -29.32 3.71
CA VAL A 423 -3.73 -28.00 4.22
C VAL A 423 -2.53 -27.06 4.15
N TRP A 424 -2.71 -25.91 3.52
CA TRP A 424 -1.72 -24.83 3.40
C TRP A 424 -2.21 -23.58 4.11
N ALA A 425 -1.29 -22.71 4.53
CA ALA A 425 -1.64 -21.40 5.10
C ALA A 425 -0.77 -20.27 4.52
N VAL A 426 -1.37 -19.08 4.34
CA VAL A 426 -0.72 -17.91 3.71
C VAL A 426 -1.13 -16.59 4.37
N GLY A 427 -0.20 -15.62 4.44
CA GLY A 427 -0.38 -14.32 5.09
C GLY A 427 -0.45 -14.40 6.61
N ASP A 428 -1.01 -13.37 7.26
CA ASP A 428 -0.97 -13.15 8.72
C ASP A 428 -1.46 -14.32 9.61
N CYS A 429 -2.15 -15.33 9.07
CA CYS A 429 -2.56 -16.54 9.80
C CYS A 429 -1.52 -17.68 9.77
N ALA A 430 -0.45 -17.55 8.99
CA ALA A 430 0.66 -18.51 8.89
C ALA A 430 1.92 -18.01 9.62
N VAL A 431 2.80 -18.93 10.03
CA VAL A 431 4.10 -18.64 10.65
C VAL A 431 5.20 -19.28 9.81
N ALA A 432 5.56 -18.58 8.73
CA ALA A 432 6.66 -18.92 7.81
C ALA A 432 8.00 -18.25 8.20
N ASN A 433 8.14 -17.81 9.46
CA ASN A 433 9.28 -17.02 9.99
C ASN A 433 9.50 -15.62 9.37
N TYR A 434 8.60 -15.15 8.51
CA TYR A 434 8.63 -13.79 7.94
C TYR A 434 7.68 -12.82 8.67
N ALA A 435 7.78 -11.52 8.35
CA ALA A 435 6.94 -10.48 8.94
C ALA A 435 5.52 -10.46 8.34
N PRO A 436 4.45 -10.31 9.14
CA PRO A 436 3.06 -10.28 8.66
C PRO A 436 2.82 -9.01 7.82
N THR A 437 2.94 -9.15 6.50
CA THR A 437 2.90 -8.03 5.55
C THR A 437 2.21 -8.44 4.26
N ALA A 438 1.61 -7.45 3.59
CA ALA A 438 1.06 -7.61 2.24
C ALA A 438 2.08 -8.17 1.24
N GLN A 439 3.35 -7.77 1.36
CA GLN A 439 4.45 -8.18 0.48
C GLN A 439 4.78 -9.67 0.63
N VAL A 440 4.90 -10.16 1.88
CA VAL A 440 5.09 -11.60 2.19
C VAL A 440 3.88 -12.40 1.71
N ALA A 441 2.67 -12.02 2.13
CA ALA A 441 1.44 -12.73 1.77
C ALA A 441 1.24 -12.84 0.25
N ALA A 442 1.56 -11.77 -0.51
CA ALA A 442 1.47 -11.78 -1.97
C ALA A 442 2.49 -12.71 -2.63
N GLN A 443 3.71 -12.82 -2.07
CA GLN A 443 4.73 -13.74 -2.56
C GLN A 443 4.40 -15.21 -2.21
N GLU A 444 3.91 -15.46 -1.00
CA GLU A 444 3.43 -16.78 -0.54
C GLU A 444 2.31 -17.31 -1.42
N GLY A 445 1.24 -16.52 -1.63
CA GLY A 445 0.15 -16.90 -2.54
C GLY A 445 0.65 -17.12 -3.97
N ALA A 446 1.54 -16.26 -4.47
CA ALA A 446 2.14 -16.40 -5.80
C ALA A 446 3.09 -17.60 -5.93
N PHE A 447 3.72 -18.07 -4.85
CA PHE A 447 4.46 -19.32 -4.79
C PHE A 447 3.51 -20.51 -4.84
N LEU A 448 2.52 -20.54 -3.95
CA LEU A 448 1.54 -21.61 -3.81
C LEU A 448 0.79 -21.88 -5.13
N ALA A 449 0.42 -20.82 -5.85
CA ALA A 449 -0.16 -20.91 -7.19
C ALA A 449 0.73 -21.63 -8.22
N ARG A 450 2.04 -21.35 -8.22
CA ARG A 450 2.99 -22.00 -9.13
C ARG A 450 3.16 -23.46 -8.76
N MET A 451 3.27 -23.76 -7.47
CA MET A 451 3.34 -25.12 -6.94
C MET A 451 2.09 -25.95 -7.33
N PHE A 452 0.88 -25.43 -7.11
CA PHE A 452 -0.36 -26.12 -7.49
C PHE A 452 -0.49 -26.33 -9.00
N ASN A 453 -0.07 -25.36 -9.82
CA ASN A 453 -0.03 -25.52 -11.29
C ASN A 453 1.02 -26.56 -11.75
N GLN A 454 2.06 -26.81 -10.95
CA GLN A 454 3.13 -27.78 -11.20
C GLN A 454 2.78 -29.18 -10.67
N MET A 455 2.05 -29.27 -9.55
CA MET A 455 1.44 -30.50 -9.04
C MET A 455 0.44 -31.07 -10.04
N ALA A 456 -0.54 -30.29 -10.49
CA ALA A 456 -1.54 -30.74 -11.47
C ALA A 456 -0.92 -31.29 -12.76
N LYS A 457 0.11 -30.61 -13.30
CA LYS A 457 0.86 -31.09 -14.49
C LYS A 457 1.71 -32.33 -14.23
N SER A 458 2.13 -32.55 -12.99
CA SER A 458 2.83 -33.78 -12.60
C SER A 458 1.85 -34.94 -12.52
N GLU A 459 0.68 -34.73 -11.90
CA GLU A 459 -0.40 -35.72 -11.81
C GLU A 459 -0.97 -36.08 -13.20
N GLU A 460 -1.16 -35.11 -14.09
CA GLU A 460 -1.56 -35.32 -15.49
C GLU A 460 -0.57 -36.23 -16.24
N ILE A 461 0.73 -36.04 -16.01
CA ILE A 461 1.80 -36.83 -16.63
C ILE A 461 1.91 -38.22 -15.99
N GLU A 462 1.68 -38.35 -14.68
CA GLU A 462 1.65 -39.66 -14.01
C GLU A 462 0.46 -40.50 -14.46
N ALA A 463 -0.72 -39.88 -14.66
CA ALA A 463 -1.88 -40.54 -15.27
C ALA A 463 -1.59 -41.00 -16.71
N LYS A 464 -1.00 -40.13 -17.55
CA LYS A 464 -0.62 -40.47 -18.93
C LYS A 464 0.49 -41.53 -19.01
N LEU A 465 1.40 -41.56 -18.05
CA LEU A 465 2.42 -42.61 -17.94
C LEU A 465 1.78 -43.98 -17.62
N ALA A 466 0.79 -44.03 -16.73
CA ALA A 466 0.05 -45.26 -16.45
C ALA A 466 -0.72 -45.73 -17.70
N GLU A 467 -1.45 -44.84 -18.37
CA GLU A 467 -2.17 -45.14 -19.62
C GLU A 467 -1.24 -45.67 -20.72
N LEU A 468 -0.08 -45.03 -20.94
CA LEU A 468 0.89 -45.46 -21.94
C LEU A 468 1.60 -46.78 -21.58
N SER A 469 1.81 -47.09 -20.29
CA SER A 469 2.29 -48.40 -19.87
C SER A 469 1.26 -49.50 -20.18
N ASP A 470 -0.01 -49.26 -19.87
CA ASP A 470 -1.13 -50.13 -20.24
C ASP A 470 -1.19 -50.39 -21.76
N VAL A 471 -1.02 -49.34 -22.56
CA VAL A 471 -0.95 -49.44 -24.03
C VAL A 471 0.30 -50.20 -24.50
N GLN A 472 1.46 -49.97 -23.88
CA GLN A 472 2.71 -50.64 -24.23
C GLN A 472 2.64 -52.16 -24.00
N GLU A 473 2.03 -52.60 -22.90
CA GLU A 473 1.80 -54.02 -22.59
C GLU A 473 0.81 -54.67 -23.57
N LYS A 474 -0.27 -53.95 -23.93
CA LYS A 474 -1.33 -54.44 -24.81
C LYS A 474 -1.01 -54.31 -26.31
N ALA A 475 0.07 -53.62 -26.68
CA ALA A 475 0.46 -53.38 -28.07
C ALA A 475 0.83 -54.67 -28.82
N SER A 476 0.08 -54.99 -29.87
CA SER A 476 0.30 -56.17 -30.73
C SER A 476 1.42 -56.00 -31.75
N SER A 477 1.67 -54.77 -32.24
CA SER A 477 2.78 -54.46 -33.14
C SER A 477 4.00 -53.94 -32.39
N LYS A 478 5.19 -54.18 -32.95
CA LYS A 478 6.47 -53.72 -32.39
C LYS A 478 6.61 -52.21 -32.49
N GLU A 479 6.04 -51.64 -33.54
CA GLU A 479 6.07 -50.23 -33.90
C GLU A 479 5.28 -49.41 -32.88
N ALA A 480 4.05 -49.81 -32.54
CA ALA A 480 3.24 -49.15 -31.51
C ALA A 480 3.89 -49.28 -30.12
N ARG A 481 4.46 -50.46 -29.80
CA ARG A 481 5.16 -50.67 -28.53
C ARG A 481 6.40 -49.78 -28.38
N ASN A 482 7.13 -49.53 -29.47
CA ASN A 482 8.27 -48.62 -29.49
C ASN A 482 7.82 -47.15 -29.35
N GLN A 483 6.75 -46.74 -30.03
CA GLN A 483 6.18 -45.38 -29.92
C GLN A 483 5.77 -45.06 -28.47
N ALA A 484 4.99 -45.95 -27.84
CA ALA A 484 4.61 -45.80 -26.44
C ALA A 484 5.84 -45.70 -25.50
N PHE A 485 6.89 -46.49 -25.76
CA PHE A 485 8.12 -46.47 -24.97
C PHE A 485 8.89 -45.14 -25.07
N ASP A 486 9.04 -44.57 -26.27
CA ASP A 486 9.73 -43.28 -26.43
C ASP A 486 8.90 -42.10 -25.87
N GLU A 487 7.56 -42.17 -25.92
CA GLU A 487 6.68 -41.21 -25.23
C GLU A 487 6.80 -41.32 -23.71
N ILE A 488 6.74 -42.54 -23.14
CA ILE A 488 6.99 -42.79 -21.70
C ILE A 488 8.32 -42.20 -21.26
N LYS A 489 9.37 -42.39 -22.06
CA LYS A 489 10.74 -41.93 -21.78
C LYS A 489 10.86 -40.40 -21.78
N ASP A 490 10.17 -39.68 -22.69
CA ASP A 490 10.15 -38.21 -22.62
C ASP A 490 9.24 -37.69 -21.52
N LEU A 491 8.09 -38.32 -21.25
CA LEU A 491 7.21 -37.97 -20.13
C LEU A 491 7.91 -38.15 -18.77
N GLN A 492 8.63 -39.27 -18.56
CA GLN A 492 9.47 -39.46 -17.36
C GLN A 492 10.55 -38.38 -17.25
N LYS A 493 11.17 -37.98 -18.35
CA LYS A 493 12.18 -36.90 -18.40
C LYS A 493 11.58 -35.53 -18.08
N ARG A 494 10.34 -35.25 -18.49
CA ARG A 494 9.57 -34.05 -18.08
C ARG A 494 9.20 -34.10 -16.60
N LEU A 495 8.68 -35.23 -16.11
CA LEU A 495 8.29 -35.42 -14.71
C LEU A 495 9.48 -35.25 -13.75
N ARG A 496 10.64 -35.85 -14.05
CA ARG A 496 11.88 -35.66 -13.27
C ARG A 496 12.33 -34.20 -13.19
N ARG A 497 12.06 -33.39 -14.22
CA ARG A 497 12.33 -31.94 -14.21
C ARG A 497 11.29 -31.13 -13.41
N MET A 498 10.09 -31.66 -13.19
CA MET A 498 9.01 -30.96 -12.48
C MET A 498 8.81 -31.41 -11.02
N LYS A 499 9.36 -32.55 -10.58
CA LYS A 499 9.37 -32.89 -9.15
C LYS A 499 10.33 -32.06 -8.31
N GLY A 500 11.23 -31.30 -8.94
CA GLY A 500 12.01 -30.24 -8.29
C GLY A 500 11.20 -28.96 -8.11
N VAL A 501 10.50 -28.83 -6.98
CA VAL A 501 9.98 -27.54 -6.49
C VAL A 501 10.96 -26.99 -5.46
N ASN A 502 11.52 -25.81 -5.70
CA ASN A 502 12.36 -25.13 -4.71
C ASN A 502 11.49 -24.69 -3.51
N PRO A 503 12.05 -24.63 -2.28
CA PRO A 503 11.42 -24.02 -1.14
C PRO A 503 10.92 -22.58 -1.40
N PHE A 504 9.97 -22.12 -0.58
CA PHE A 504 9.57 -20.71 -0.55
C PHE A 504 10.66 -19.85 0.10
N GLU A 505 11.23 -18.93 -0.68
CA GLU A 505 12.12 -17.89 -0.21
C GLU A 505 11.46 -16.52 -0.41
N TYR A 506 11.32 -15.76 0.67
CA TYR A 506 10.83 -14.38 0.63
C TYR A 506 11.92 -13.42 0.11
N SER A 507 11.59 -12.66 -0.93
CA SER A 507 12.42 -11.58 -1.45
C SER A 507 11.93 -10.24 -0.91
N HIS A 508 12.68 -9.61 0.00
CA HIS A 508 12.34 -8.28 0.49
C HIS A 508 12.55 -7.23 -0.62
N GLN A 509 11.49 -6.48 -0.93
CA GLN A 509 11.48 -5.48 -2.01
C GLN A 509 11.58 -4.04 -1.47
N GLY A 510 11.96 -3.89 -0.20
CA GLY A 510 11.96 -2.63 0.53
C GLY A 510 10.66 -2.36 1.31
N SER A 511 10.70 -1.28 2.08
CA SER A 511 9.62 -0.76 2.92
C SER A 511 9.31 0.70 2.57
N LEU A 512 8.03 1.10 2.68
CA LEU A 512 7.52 2.43 2.33
C LEU A 512 6.54 2.91 3.39
N ALA A 513 6.60 4.19 3.76
CA ALA A 513 5.59 4.86 4.60
C ALA A 513 5.43 6.34 4.20
N TYR A 514 4.19 6.81 4.11
CA TYR A 514 3.85 8.23 4.07
C TYR A 514 4.01 8.87 5.46
N ILE A 515 4.42 10.14 5.52
CA ILE A 515 4.69 10.83 6.80
C ILE A 515 4.11 12.26 6.86
N GLY A 516 3.05 12.54 6.09
CA GLY A 516 2.40 13.86 6.02
C GLY A 516 3.11 14.86 5.11
N SER A 517 2.47 16.00 4.85
CA SER A 517 2.99 17.18 4.13
C SER A 517 3.74 16.88 2.82
N GLU A 518 3.21 15.95 2.02
CA GLU A 518 3.80 15.49 0.76
C GLU A 518 5.25 14.96 0.91
N LYS A 519 5.56 14.39 2.08
CA LYS A 519 6.82 13.70 2.43
C LYS A 519 6.54 12.19 2.62
N ALA A 520 7.48 11.33 2.24
CA ALA A 520 7.44 9.90 2.53
C ALA A 520 8.85 9.39 2.87
N VAL A 521 8.95 8.21 3.48
CA VAL A 521 10.21 7.48 3.66
C VAL A 521 10.19 6.16 2.90
N ALA A 522 11.37 5.77 2.40
CA ALA A 522 11.60 4.53 1.68
C ALA A 522 12.94 3.92 2.08
N ASP A 523 12.96 2.62 2.36
CA ASP A 523 14.18 1.83 2.58
C ASP A 523 14.16 0.68 1.58
N ILE A 524 14.96 0.77 0.51
CA ILE A 524 14.84 -0.09 -0.68
C ILE A 524 16.10 -0.93 -0.86
N SER A 525 15.98 -2.25 -0.79
CA SER A 525 17.08 -3.16 -1.15
C SER A 525 17.35 -3.11 -2.66
N TRP A 526 18.58 -2.74 -3.03
CA TRP A 526 19.01 -2.53 -4.41
C TRP A 526 20.43 -3.05 -4.63
N PHE A 527 20.59 -4.02 -5.53
CA PHE A 527 21.79 -4.87 -5.63
C PHE A 527 22.18 -5.48 -4.27
N SER A 528 23.34 -5.10 -3.71
CA SER A 528 23.90 -5.62 -2.46
C SER A 528 23.81 -4.64 -1.28
N GLY A 529 23.02 -3.58 -1.38
CA GLY A 529 22.84 -2.58 -0.32
C GLY A 529 21.40 -2.11 -0.19
N ASN A 530 21.11 -1.36 0.87
CA ASN A 530 19.83 -0.69 1.06
C ASN A 530 19.97 0.82 0.77
N ILE A 531 19.01 1.37 0.05
CA ILE A 531 18.90 2.79 -0.26
C ILE A 531 17.82 3.39 0.64
N ALA A 532 18.25 4.08 1.69
CA ALA A 532 17.40 4.90 2.54
C ALA A 532 17.14 6.26 1.88
N SER A 533 15.87 6.68 1.80
CA SER A 533 15.44 7.93 1.16
C SER A 533 14.25 8.54 1.90
N GLY A 534 14.19 9.87 1.97
CA GLY A 534 13.10 10.60 2.62
C GLY A 534 12.79 11.95 1.94
N GLY A 535 11.50 12.33 1.95
CA GLY A 535 11.01 13.63 1.48
C GLY A 535 10.13 13.57 0.23
N THR A 536 10.01 14.70 -0.47
CA THR A 536 8.99 14.88 -1.53
C THR A 536 9.26 14.07 -2.81
N ILE A 537 10.53 13.87 -3.18
CA ILE A 537 10.89 12.96 -4.28
C ILE A 537 10.51 11.52 -3.92
N THR A 538 10.73 11.13 -2.66
CA THR A 538 10.36 9.83 -2.10
C THR A 538 8.84 9.65 -2.04
N TYR A 539 8.07 10.72 -1.82
CA TYR A 539 6.60 10.72 -1.91
C TYR A 539 6.08 10.51 -3.33
N PHE A 540 6.70 11.12 -4.34
CA PHE A 540 6.37 10.79 -5.75
C PHE A 540 6.73 9.33 -6.08
N PHE A 541 7.82 8.79 -5.52
CA PHE A 541 8.13 7.37 -5.61
C PHE A 541 7.09 6.48 -4.89
N TRP A 542 6.70 6.81 -3.65
CA TRP A 542 5.63 6.13 -2.88
C TRP A 542 4.32 6.07 -3.69
N ARG A 543 3.90 7.19 -4.30
CA ARG A 543 2.70 7.24 -5.16
C ARG A 543 2.85 6.35 -6.39
N SER A 544 4.00 6.42 -7.07
CA SER A 544 4.28 5.58 -8.25
C SER A 544 4.31 4.08 -7.90
N ALA A 545 4.94 3.71 -6.78
CA ALA A 545 5.05 2.34 -6.30
C ALA A 545 3.68 1.76 -5.96
N TYR A 546 2.88 2.43 -5.12
CA TYR A 546 1.55 1.92 -4.77
C TYR A 546 0.58 1.91 -5.95
N LEU A 547 0.67 2.88 -6.87
CA LEU A 547 -0.07 2.84 -8.13
C LEU A 547 0.35 1.65 -9.01
N SER A 548 1.65 1.32 -9.06
CA SER A 548 2.12 0.13 -9.78
C SER A 548 1.61 -1.18 -9.14
N MET A 549 1.49 -1.23 -7.81
CA MET A 549 1.08 -2.42 -7.05
C MET A 549 -0.44 -2.65 -7.01
N CYS A 550 -1.26 -1.62 -7.27
CA CYS A 550 -2.74 -1.68 -7.27
C CYS A 550 -3.31 -2.92 -7.99
N PHE A 551 -4.42 -3.47 -7.50
CA PHE A 551 -4.86 -4.79 -7.93
C PHE A 551 -5.25 -4.87 -9.43
N SER A 552 -6.10 -3.96 -9.91
CA SER A 552 -6.57 -3.90 -11.31
C SER A 552 -6.21 -2.55 -11.98
N THR A 553 -6.34 -2.47 -13.30
CA THR A 553 -6.23 -1.19 -14.04
C THR A 553 -7.34 -0.21 -13.63
N ARG A 554 -8.52 -0.73 -13.25
CA ARG A 554 -9.61 0.06 -12.65
C ARG A 554 -9.14 0.74 -11.34
N ASN A 555 -8.55 -0.01 -10.41
CA ASN A 555 -8.04 0.59 -9.16
C ASN A 555 -7.02 1.71 -9.45
N ARG A 556 -6.11 1.50 -10.40
CA ARG A 556 -5.10 2.50 -10.79
C ARG A 556 -5.72 3.80 -11.29
N ILE A 557 -6.68 3.71 -12.21
CA ILE A 557 -7.36 4.89 -12.75
C ILE A 557 -8.11 5.62 -11.63
N LEU A 558 -8.83 4.89 -10.77
CA LEU A 558 -9.60 5.49 -9.68
C LEU A 558 -8.72 6.16 -8.61
N VAL A 559 -7.67 5.51 -8.12
CA VAL A 559 -6.71 6.10 -7.15
C VAL A 559 -6.02 7.34 -7.74
N LEU A 560 -5.64 7.30 -9.03
CA LEU A 560 -5.08 8.48 -9.70
C LEU A 560 -6.10 9.62 -9.81
N MET A 561 -7.37 9.32 -10.12
CA MET A 561 -8.45 10.32 -10.14
C MET A 561 -8.74 10.89 -8.75
N ASP A 562 -8.64 10.09 -7.69
CA ASP A 562 -8.82 10.57 -6.32
C ASP A 562 -7.71 11.53 -5.90
N TRP A 563 -6.45 11.17 -6.14
CA TRP A 563 -5.32 12.08 -5.90
C TRP A 563 -5.40 13.38 -6.69
N VAL A 564 -5.97 13.37 -7.90
CA VAL A 564 -6.23 14.58 -8.69
C VAL A 564 -7.40 15.37 -8.11
N LYS A 565 -8.54 14.74 -7.79
CA LYS A 565 -9.69 15.39 -7.16
C LYS A 565 -9.28 16.09 -5.86
N ALA A 566 -8.64 15.36 -4.94
CA ALA A 566 -8.21 15.87 -3.64
C ALA A 566 -7.25 17.06 -3.76
N LYS A 567 -6.35 17.07 -4.77
CA LYS A 567 -5.40 18.17 -5.00
C LYS A 567 -6.04 19.39 -5.68
N VAL A 568 -7.11 19.22 -6.47
CA VAL A 568 -7.77 20.29 -7.23
C VAL A 568 -8.94 20.92 -6.47
N PHE A 569 -9.73 20.13 -5.75
CA PHE A 569 -10.96 20.57 -5.08
C PHE A 569 -10.86 20.58 -3.54
N GLY A 570 -9.78 20.04 -2.98
CA GLY A 570 -9.70 19.68 -1.55
C GLY A 570 -10.29 18.29 -1.29
N ARG A 571 -10.18 17.82 -0.05
CA ARG A 571 -10.83 16.59 0.40
C ARG A 571 -12.30 16.85 0.70
N ASP A 572 -13.15 15.84 0.47
CA ASP A 572 -14.55 15.90 0.87
C ASP A 572 -14.66 15.91 2.40
N VAL A 573 -15.50 16.78 2.97
CA VAL A 573 -15.77 16.91 4.42
C VAL A 573 -17.14 16.37 4.83
N SER A 574 -17.93 15.82 3.90
CA SER A 574 -19.25 15.26 4.16
C SER A 574 -19.21 13.91 4.89
N ARG A 575 -20.28 13.64 5.66
CA ARG A 575 -20.54 12.37 6.36
C ARG A 575 -21.04 11.31 5.37
N VAL A 576 -20.68 10.03 5.58
CA VAL A 576 -21.02 8.90 4.68
C VAL A 576 -21.47 7.67 5.46
#